data_AF-A0A1X1Q544-F1
#
_entry.id   AF-A0A1X1Q544-F1
#
_cell.length_a   1.000
_cell.length_b   1.000
_cell.length_c   1.000
_cell.angle_alpha   90.00
_cell.angle_beta   90.00
_cell.angle_gamma   90.00
#
_symmetry.space_group_name_H-M   'P 1'
#
loop_
_entity.id
_entity.type
_entity.pdbx_description
1 polymer ?
#
loop_
_entity_poly.entity_id
_entity_poly.type
_entity_poly.pdbx_seq_one_letter_code
_entity_poly.pdbx_strand_id
1 'polypeptide(L)'
;MGLLGIIVCAVARHNMVDSLMGAMTFGGILYLIRCLSGGKLGLGDVKLGLAVGIWLGPRASVAALYISFALGGVYAIGYLLKMVTAEGVEGLWKARGRALPFGPFLALGSSVGLLYGESIADIYMSFFWQTVGTAL
;
A
#
# COMPACT_ATOMS: atom_id res chain seq x y z
N MET A 1 11.50 -5.32 18.97
CA MET A 1 11.06 -5.08 17.58
C MET A 1 11.63 -3.80 16.98
N GLY A 2 11.63 -2.65 17.68
CA GLY A 2 12.24 -1.41 17.16
C GLY A 2 13.77 -1.45 16.94
N LEU A 3 14.51 -2.16 17.81
CA LEU A 3 15.98 -2.24 17.71
C LEU A 3 16.46 -3.05 16.50
N LEU A 4 15.73 -4.10 16.12
CA LEU A 4 16.00 -4.90 14.91
C LEU A 4 15.80 -4.06 13.63
N GLY A 5 14.84 -3.13 13.63
CA GLY A 5 14.64 -2.19 12.52
C GLY A 5 15.80 -1.21 12.35
N ILE A 6 16.41 -0.75 13.46
CA ILE A 6 17.56 0.16 13.41
C ILE A 6 18.81 -0.57 12.87
N ILE A 7 19.01 -1.83 13.27
CA ILE A 7 20.17 -2.64 12.82
C ILE A 7 20.04 -3.01 11.33
N VAL A 8 18.83 -3.28 10.85
CA VAL A 8 18.59 -3.56 9.43
C VAL A 8 18.68 -2.28 8.58
N CYS A 9 18.23 -1.13 9.08
CA CYS A 9 18.48 0.19 8.46
C CYS A 9 19.97 0.55 8.37
N ALA A 10 20.82 0.03 9.26
CA ALA A 10 22.26 0.27 9.20
C ALA A 10 22.98 -0.64 8.17
N VAL A 11 22.38 -1.79 7.81
CA VAL A 11 22.95 -2.76 6.86
C VAL A 11 22.47 -2.50 5.43
N ALA A 12 21.26 -1.98 5.24
CA ALA A 12 20.76 -1.49 3.96
C ALA A 12 21.12 -0.01 3.80
N ARG A 13 22.09 0.33 2.92
CA ARG A 13 22.56 1.70 2.64
C ARG A 13 21.47 2.63 2.07
N HIS A 14 20.49 3.03 2.87
CA HIS A 14 19.45 3.99 2.46
C HIS A 14 19.48 5.22 3.37
N ASN A 15 19.42 6.42 2.78
CA ASN A 15 19.43 7.68 3.54
C ASN A 15 18.26 7.67 4.53
N MET A 16 18.49 8.15 5.76
CA MET A 16 17.44 8.25 6.80
C MET A 16 16.21 9.07 6.32
N VAL A 17 16.45 9.97 5.37
CA VAL A 17 15.45 10.78 4.67
C VAL A 17 14.50 9.91 3.83
N ASP A 18 15.01 8.90 3.12
CA ASP A 18 14.19 8.03 2.27
C ASP A 18 13.27 7.14 3.12
N SER A 19 13.76 6.56 4.22
CA SER A 19 12.91 5.79 5.13
C SER A 19 11.81 6.65 5.75
N LEU A 20 12.11 7.91 6.10
CA LEU A 20 11.12 8.84 6.62
C LEU A 20 10.10 9.24 5.55
N MET A 21 10.56 9.47 4.31
CA MET A 21 9.69 9.73 3.17
C MET A 21 8.79 8.53 2.85
N GLY A 22 9.32 7.30 2.88
CA GLY A 22 8.52 6.08 2.69
C GLY A 22 7.42 5.93 3.74
N ALA A 23 7.77 6.15 5.02
CA ALA A 23 6.81 6.15 6.12
C ALA A 23 5.71 7.20 5.92
N MET A 24 6.11 8.42 5.54
CA MET A 24 5.20 9.54 5.35
C MET A 24 4.33 9.36 4.10
N THR A 25 4.85 8.79 3.02
CA THR A 25 4.09 8.49 1.81
C THR A 25 3.10 7.36 2.08
N PHE A 26 3.54 6.21 2.58
CA PHE A 26 2.65 5.06 2.79
C PHE A 26 1.62 5.33 3.91
N GLY A 27 2.10 5.75 5.07
CA GLY A 27 1.27 6.06 6.23
C GLY A 27 0.42 7.30 6.02
N GLY A 28 0.97 8.34 5.40
CA GLY A 28 0.25 9.58 5.11
C GLY A 28 -0.88 9.38 4.11
N ILE A 29 -0.65 8.60 3.03
CA ILE A 29 -1.72 8.28 2.07
C ILE A 29 -2.85 7.51 2.77
N LEU A 30 -2.54 6.49 3.57
CA LEU A 30 -3.57 5.74 4.32
C LEU A 30 -4.30 6.62 5.34
N TYR A 31 -3.60 7.53 6.01
CA TYR A 31 -4.21 8.48 6.94
C TYR A 31 -5.16 9.45 6.22
N LEU A 32 -4.76 9.94 5.05
CA LEU A 32 -5.56 10.84 4.23
C LEU A 32 -6.82 10.14 3.72
N ILE A 33 -6.69 8.88 3.29
CA ILE A 33 -7.83 8.02 2.92
C ILE A 33 -8.75 7.78 4.13
N ARG A 34 -8.20 7.55 5.33
CA ARG A 34 -9.01 7.40 6.55
C ARG A 34 -9.83 8.65 6.84
N CYS A 35 -9.23 9.84 6.70
CA CYS A 35 -9.89 11.12 6.91
C CYS A 35 -11.06 11.29 5.92
N LEU A 36 -10.83 11.02 4.63
CA LEU A 36 -11.85 11.08 3.58
C LEU A 36 -12.94 10.01 3.73
N SER A 37 -12.60 8.83 4.24
CA SER A 37 -13.53 7.71 4.38
C SER A 37 -14.39 7.79 5.67
N GLY A 38 -14.23 8.85 6.48
CA GLY A 38 -14.97 9.01 7.73
C GLY A 38 -14.66 7.94 8.77
N GLY A 39 -13.43 7.40 8.75
CA GLY A 39 -12.96 6.45 9.76
C GLY A 39 -13.26 4.97 9.49
N LYS A 40 -13.73 4.59 8.29
CA LYS A 40 -13.96 3.18 7.90
C LYS A 40 -12.68 2.35 7.78
N LEU A 41 -11.55 3.00 7.50
CA LEU A 41 -10.22 2.39 7.47
C LEU A 41 -9.66 2.29 8.90
N GLY A 42 -9.22 1.13 9.36
CA GLY A 42 -8.74 0.95 10.73
C GLY A 42 -7.50 1.80 11.04
N LEU A 43 -7.42 2.40 12.23
CA LEU A 43 -6.19 3.06 12.70
C LEU A 43 -5.00 2.09 12.75
N GLY A 44 -5.27 0.79 12.96
CA GLY A 44 -4.29 -0.27 12.86
C GLY A 44 -3.62 -0.33 11.49
N ASP A 45 -4.39 -0.18 10.41
CA ASP A 45 -3.88 -0.25 9.03
C ASP A 45 -2.92 0.92 8.74
N VAL A 46 -3.23 2.12 9.25
CA VAL A 46 -2.34 3.29 9.15
C VAL A 46 -1.02 3.06 9.89
N LYS A 47 -1.07 2.45 11.09
CA LYS A 47 0.14 2.15 11.88
C LYS A 47 0.99 1.06 11.23
N LEU A 48 0.35 0.03 10.66
CA LEU A 48 1.03 -0.99 9.88
C LEU A 48 1.70 -0.37 8.65
N GLY A 49 0.98 0.52 7.95
CA GLY A 49 1.53 1.23 6.81
C GLY A 49 2.71 2.15 7.14
N LEU A 50 2.69 2.82 8.29
CA LEU A 50 3.85 3.56 8.80
C LEU A 50 5.04 2.63 9.03
N ALA A 51 4.84 1.50 9.71
CA ALA A 51 5.90 0.55 10.01
C ALA A 51 6.53 -0.06 8.74
N VAL A 52 5.69 -0.41 7.77
CA VAL A 52 6.09 -0.92 6.46
C VAL A 52 6.81 0.17 5.65
N GLY A 53 6.27 1.39 5.60
CA GLY A 53 6.85 2.48 4.81
C GLY A 53 8.26 2.87 5.24
N ILE A 54 8.60 2.71 6.53
CA ILE A 54 9.97 2.90 7.05
C ILE A 54 10.94 1.90 6.38
N TRP A 55 10.47 0.68 6.09
CA TRP A 55 11.29 -0.40 5.53
C TRP A 55 11.36 -0.40 4.00
N LEU A 56 10.33 0.09 3.30
CA LEU A 56 10.31 0.09 1.83
C LEU A 56 10.96 1.32 1.19
N GLY A 57 11.01 2.46 1.87
CA GLY A 57 11.34 3.73 1.21
C GLY A 57 10.21 4.21 0.28
N PRO A 58 10.32 5.40 -0.34
CA PRO A 58 9.19 6.08 -0.97
C PRO A 58 8.71 5.42 -2.26
N ARG A 59 9.63 4.89 -3.07
CA ARG A 59 9.30 4.27 -4.38
C ARG A 59 8.57 2.94 -4.20
N ALA A 60 9.16 2.02 -3.43
CA ALA A 60 8.54 0.73 -3.16
C ALA A 60 7.26 0.88 -2.32
N SER A 61 7.16 1.90 -1.45
CA SER A 61 5.93 2.21 -0.72
C SER A 61 4.73 2.43 -1.63
N VAL A 62 4.88 3.23 -2.70
CA VAL A 62 3.79 3.48 -3.64
C VAL A 62 3.39 2.18 -4.37
N ALA A 63 4.37 1.37 -4.78
CA ALA A 63 4.10 0.08 -5.44
C ALA A 63 3.37 -0.91 -4.52
N ALA A 64 3.80 -1.06 -3.27
CA ALA A 64 3.13 -1.90 -2.28
C ALA A 64 1.69 -1.44 -2.01
N LEU A 65 1.49 -0.12 -1.91
CA LEU A 65 0.18 0.47 -1.67
C LEU A 65 -0.74 0.19 -2.87
N TYR A 66 -0.25 0.38 -4.09
CA TYR A 66 -0.96 0.07 -5.33
C TYR A 66 -1.42 -1.38 -5.36
N ILE A 67 -0.53 -2.34 -5.09
CA ILE A 67 -0.86 -3.78 -5.09
C ILE A 67 -1.89 -4.10 -3.99
N SER A 68 -1.73 -3.50 -2.81
CA SER A 68 -2.69 -3.67 -1.70
C SER A 68 -4.09 -3.18 -2.09
N PHE A 69 -4.19 -2.02 -2.74
CA PHE A 69 -5.44 -1.47 -3.23
C PHE A 69 -6.03 -2.26 -4.40
N ALA A 70 -5.19 -2.77 -5.31
CA ALA A 70 -5.65 -3.63 -6.40
C ALA A 70 -6.27 -4.92 -5.86
N LEU A 71 -5.58 -5.63 -4.95
CA LEU A 71 -6.07 -6.85 -4.33
C LEU A 71 -7.33 -6.60 -3.48
N GLY A 72 -7.30 -5.57 -2.64
CA GLY A 72 -8.44 -5.17 -1.83
C GLY A 72 -9.65 -4.74 -2.67
N GLY A 73 -9.41 -4.05 -3.79
CA GLY A 73 -10.43 -3.62 -4.74
C GLY A 73 -11.09 -4.80 -5.46
N VAL A 74 -10.30 -5.75 -5.98
CA VAL A 74 -10.83 -6.98 -6.59
C VAL A 74 -11.67 -7.78 -5.59
N TYR A 75 -11.19 -7.93 -4.35
CA TYR A 75 -11.95 -8.59 -3.30
C TYR A 75 -13.24 -7.86 -2.94
N ALA A 76 -13.19 -6.52 -2.82
CA ALA A 76 -14.36 -5.71 -2.54
C ALA A 76 -15.41 -5.81 -3.65
N ILE A 77 -15.00 -5.78 -4.92
CA ILE A 77 -15.90 -5.98 -6.07
C ILE A 77 -16.53 -7.37 -6.02
N GLY A 78 -15.75 -8.43 -5.79
CA GLY A 78 -16.29 -9.79 -5.66
C GLY A 78 -17.28 -9.95 -4.52
N TYR A 79 -17.00 -9.31 -3.37
CA TYR A 79 -17.90 -9.30 -2.22
C TYR A 79 -19.21 -8.53 -2.51
N LEU A 80 -19.10 -7.36 -3.16
CA LEU A 80 -20.23 -6.55 -3.59
C LEU A 80 -21.11 -7.31 -4.59
N LEU A 81 -20.51 -7.95 -5.59
CA LEU A 81 -21.24 -8.75 -6.58
C LEU A 81 -22.03 -9.89 -5.91
N LYS A 82 -21.41 -10.64 -5.00
CA LYS A 82 -22.11 -11.70 -4.23
C LYS A 82 -23.30 -11.14 -3.45
N MET A 83 -23.14 -9.99 -2.80
CA MET A 83 -24.22 -9.36 -2.04
C MET A 83 -25.36 -8.88 -2.95
N VAL A 84 -25.05 -8.31 -4.11
CA VAL A 84 -26.06 -7.87 -5.08
C VAL A 84 -26.83 -9.07 -5.64
N THR A 85 -26.17 -10.19 -5.92
CA THR A 85 -26.84 -11.40 -6.43
C THR A 85 -27.70 -12.08 -5.35
N ALA A 86 -27.33 -11.98 -4.07
CA ALA A 86 -28.05 -12.64 -2.97
C ALA A 86 -29.19 -11.80 -2.38
N GLU A 87 -28.99 -10.50 -2.18
CA GLU A 87 -29.92 -9.59 -1.46
C GLU A 87 -30.38 -8.40 -2.33
N GLY A 88 -30.02 -8.34 -3.61
CA GLY A 88 -30.38 -7.23 -4.50
C GLY A 88 -29.75 -5.89 -4.10
N VAL A 89 -30.42 -4.79 -4.43
CA VAL A 89 -29.91 -3.42 -4.21
C VAL A 89 -29.84 -3.07 -2.71
N GLU A 90 -30.56 -3.77 -1.84
CA GLU A 90 -30.48 -3.58 -0.38
C GLU A 90 -29.15 -4.10 0.21
N GLY A 91 -28.57 -5.14 -0.40
CA GLY A 91 -27.25 -5.66 -0.03
C GLY A 91 -26.14 -4.61 -0.17
N LEU A 92 -26.25 -3.69 -1.14
CA LEU A 92 -25.31 -2.57 -1.32
C LEU A 92 -25.32 -1.60 -0.14
N TRP A 93 -26.49 -1.33 0.45
CA TRP A 93 -26.61 -0.44 1.60
C TRP A 93 -25.97 -1.02 2.86
N LYS A 94 -26.13 -2.34 3.10
CA LYS A 94 -25.41 -3.05 4.18
C LYS A 94 -23.90 -3.10 3.94
N ALA A 95 -23.47 -3.31 2.70
CA ALA A 95 -22.05 -3.35 2.35
C ALA A 95 -21.35 -2.00 2.62
N ARG A 96 -22.02 -0.88 2.36
CA ARG A 96 -21.49 0.48 2.55
C ARG A 96 -21.16 0.82 4.01
N GLY A 97 -21.83 0.17 4.96
CA GLY A 97 -21.64 0.35 6.40
C GLY A 97 -20.61 -0.60 7.02
N ARG A 98 -20.16 -1.64 6.31
CA ARG A 98 -19.18 -2.58 6.84
C ARG A 98 -17.76 -2.07 6.62
N ALA A 99 -16.98 -1.99 7.70
CA ALA A 99 -15.55 -1.79 7.62
C ALA A 99 -14.91 -3.05 7.02
N LEU A 100 -14.32 -2.92 5.84
CA LEU A 100 -13.49 -3.96 5.24
C LEU A 100 -12.14 -3.98 5.97
N PRO A 101 -11.74 -5.10 6.58
CA PRO A 101 -10.43 -5.20 7.20
C PRO A 101 -9.38 -5.14 6.09
N PHE A 102 -8.71 -3.99 5.94
CA PHE A 102 -7.73 -3.76 4.88
C PHE A 102 -6.36 -4.36 5.22
N GLY A 103 -6.10 -4.64 6.50
CA GLY A 103 -4.86 -5.20 7.03
C GLY A 103 -4.29 -6.41 6.26
N PRO A 104 -5.07 -7.45 5.93
CA PRO A 104 -4.54 -8.61 5.21
C PRO A 104 -4.07 -8.27 3.79
N PHE A 105 -4.81 -7.43 3.07
CA PHE A 105 -4.42 -6.97 1.72
C PHE A 105 -3.21 -6.05 1.78
N LEU A 106 -3.14 -5.22 2.82
CA LEU A 106 -1.99 -4.38 3.09
C LEU A 106 -0.74 -5.22 3.38
N ALA A 107 -0.84 -6.27 4.19
CA ALA A 107 0.27 -7.18 4.48
C ALA A 107 0.75 -7.90 3.22
N LEU A 108 -0.18 -8.35 2.36
CA LEU A 108 0.15 -9.00 1.09
C LEU A 108 0.85 -8.04 0.13
N GLY A 109 0.30 -6.85 -0.13
CA GLY A 109 0.92 -5.88 -1.02
C GLY A 109 2.25 -5.34 -0.48
N SER A 110 2.37 -5.21 0.84
CA SER A 110 3.64 -4.86 1.51
C SER A 110 4.70 -5.95 1.36
N SER A 111 4.31 -7.23 1.47
CA SER A 111 5.22 -8.36 1.24
C SER A 111 5.73 -8.39 -0.20
N VAL A 112 4.84 -8.11 -1.17
CA VAL A 112 5.24 -8.02 -2.58
C VAL A 112 6.14 -6.81 -2.83
N GLY A 113 5.84 -5.65 -2.23
CA GLY A 113 6.69 -4.47 -2.36
C GLY A 113 8.04 -4.59 -1.66
N LEU A 114 8.16 -5.38 -0.58
CA LEU A 114 9.45 -5.72 0.02
C LEU A 114 10.31 -6.57 -0.90
N LEU A 115 9.71 -7.55 -1.57
CA LEU A 115 10.44 -8.51 -2.41
C LEU A 115 10.75 -7.97 -3.81
N TYR A 116 9.85 -7.14 -4.36
CA TYR A 116 9.90 -6.72 -5.77
C TYR A 116 9.81 -5.20 -5.97
N GLY A 117 9.63 -4.40 -4.92
CA GLY A 117 9.41 -2.95 -5.06
C GLY A 117 10.58 -2.22 -5.73
N GLU A 118 11.81 -2.55 -5.37
CA GLU A 118 13.02 -2.02 -6.02
C GLU A 118 13.13 -2.51 -7.46
N SER A 119 12.91 -3.80 -7.73
CA SER A 119 12.95 -4.35 -9.09
C SER A 119 11.90 -3.72 -10.01
N ILE A 120 10.70 -3.42 -9.50
CA ILE A 120 9.64 -2.73 -10.25
C ILE A 120 10.06 -1.28 -10.54
N ALA A 121 10.66 -0.60 -9.57
CA ALA A 121 11.15 0.76 -9.74
C ALA A 121 12.30 0.82 -10.77
N ASP A 122 13.21 -0.15 -10.75
CA ASP A 122 14.32 -0.26 -11.71
C ASP A 122 13.82 -0.58 -13.13
N ILE A 123 12.83 -1.47 -13.28
CA ILE A 123 12.19 -1.71 -14.58
C ILE A 123 11.57 -0.41 -15.10
N TYR A 124 10.88 0.36 -14.26
CA TYR A 124 10.25 1.62 -14.66
C TYR A 124 11.29 2.68 -15.06
N MET A 125 12.36 2.82 -14.28
CA MET A 125 13.44 3.77 -14.56
C MET A 125 14.23 3.37 -15.81
N SER A 126 14.46 2.08 -16.03
CA SER A 126 15.12 1.58 -17.24
C SER A 126 14.28 1.81 -18.50
N PHE A 127 12.97 1.62 -18.41
CA PHE A 127 12.04 1.89 -19.52
C PHE A 127 11.95 3.40 -19.80
N PHE A 128 11.91 4.22 -18.76
CA PHE A 128 11.90 5.68 -18.88
C PHE A 128 13.20 6.19 -19.53
N TRP A 129 14.35 5.67 -19.10
CA TRP A 129 15.64 6.05 -19.68
C TRP A 129 15.79 5.60 -21.13
N GLN A 130 15.32 4.39 -21.48
CA GLN A 130 15.31 3.94 -22.88
C GLN A 130 14.45 4.82 -23.77
N THR A 131 13.26 5.20 -23.31
CA THR A 131 12.33 6.01 -24.10
C THR A 131 12.85 7.44 -24.32
N VAL A 132 13.47 8.02 -23.30
CA VAL A 132 14.08 9.37 -23.40
C VAL A 132 15.39 9.36 -24.19
N GLY A 133 16.20 8.30 -24.06
CA GLY A 133 17.47 8.17 -24.79
C GLY A 133 17.31 7.93 -26.29
N THR A 134 16.17 7.42 -26.75
CA THR A 134 15.85 7.31 -28.19
C THR A 134 15.22 8.56 -28.79
N ALA A 135 14.82 9.52 -27.95
CA ALA A 135 14.15 10.77 -28.35
C ALA A 135 15.11 11.98 -28.43
N LEU A 136 16.40 11.79 -28.09
CA LEU A 136 17.52 12.73 -28.26
C LEU A 136 18.49 12.18 -29.31
#